data_AF-A0A520B862-F1
#
_entry.id   AF-A0A520B862-F1
#
_cell.length_a   1.000
_cell.length_b   1.000
_cell.length_c   1.000
_cell.angle_alpha   90.00
_cell.angle_beta   90.00
_cell.angle_gamma   90.00
#
_symmetry.space_group_name_H-M   'P 1'
#
loop_
_entity.id
_entity.type
_entity.pdbx_description
1 polymer ?
#
loop_
_entity_poly.entity_id
_entity_poly.type
_entity_poly.pdbx_seq_one_letter_code
_entity_poly.pdbx_strand_id
1 'polypeptide(L)' 'MQKPRQGSECSCARLSDRIAFNVMLDEFAIAAMSEAIAALREANDPAVPDLEHTIRTHRIGQPPLKWSALWYGF' A
#
# COMPACT_ATOMS: atom_id res chain seq x y z
N MET A 1 -11.88 39.59 19.25
CA MET A 1 -11.00 39.13 18.15
C MET A 1 -10.69 37.66 18.36
N GLN A 2 -11.36 36.76 17.61
CA GLN A 2 -11.07 35.32 17.66
C GLN A 2 -9.93 35.01 16.67
N LYS A 3 -8.87 34.39 17.15
CA LYS A 3 -7.71 33.95 16.36
C LYS A 3 -8.13 32.75 15.50
N PRO A 4 -7.89 32.73 14.17
CA PRO A 4 -8.25 31.58 13.35
C PRO A 4 -7.41 30.36 13.76
N ARG A 5 -8.09 29.24 14.02
CA ARG A 5 -7.46 27.94 14.30
C ARG A 5 -6.84 27.39 13.02
N GLN A 6 -5.63 27.84 12.72
CA GLN A 6 -4.83 27.50 11.54
C GLN A 6 -4.17 26.10 11.65
N GLY A 7 -4.90 25.11 12.19
CA GLY A 7 -4.31 23.85 12.67
C GLY A 7 -4.74 22.56 11.96
N SER A 8 -5.85 22.54 11.20
CA SER A 8 -6.38 21.27 10.66
C SER A 8 -6.00 20.99 9.20
N GLU A 9 -5.77 22.01 8.38
CA GLU A 9 -5.53 21.83 6.94
C GLU A 9 -4.15 21.21 6.65
N CYS A 10 -3.13 21.54 7.45
CA CYS A 10 -1.77 21.02 7.25
C CYS A 10 -1.60 19.55 7.69
N SER A 11 -2.39 19.06 8.64
CA SER A 11 -2.32 17.67 9.13
C SER A 11 -2.90 16.67 8.13
N CYS A 12 -4.00 17.03 7.47
CA CYS A 12 -4.65 16.16 6.48
C CYS A 12 -3.82 16.06 5.20
N ALA A 13 -3.17 17.14 4.77
CA ALA A 13 -2.26 17.13 3.63
C ALA A 13 -1.09 16.14 3.86
N ARG A 14 -0.43 16.21 5.03
CA ARG A 14 0.66 15.29 5.39
C ARG A 14 0.21 13.83 5.50
N LEU A 15 -1.01 13.58 5.99
CA LEU A 15 -1.57 12.23 6.03
C LEU A 15 -1.86 11.71 4.62
N SER A 16 -2.47 12.53 3.77
CA SER A 16 -2.77 12.22 2.37
C SER A 16 -1.49 11.90 1.58
N ASP A 17 -0.44 12.72 1.75
CA ASP A 17 0.85 12.51 1.08
C ASP A 17 1.50 11.20 1.51
N ARG A 18 1.45 10.89 2.82
CA ARG A 18 1.98 9.62 3.35
C ARG A 18 1.20 8.42 2.82
N ILE A 19 -0.11 8.53 2.72
CA ILE A 19 -0.97 7.48 2.16
C ILE A 19 -0.66 7.28 0.67
N ALA A 20 -0.58 8.37 -0.11
CA ALA A 20 -0.25 8.31 -1.52
C ALA A 20 1.16 7.71 -1.75
N PHE A 21 2.12 8.07 -0.90
CA PHE A 21 3.46 7.51 -0.94
C PHE A 21 3.47 6.01 -0.64
N ASN A 22 2.74 5.56 0.39
CA ASN A 22 2.65 4.14 0.70
C ASN A 22 2.00 3.34 -0.43
N VAL A 23 0.92 3.85 -1.04
CA VAL A 23 0.30 3.22 -2.22
C VAL A 23 1.30 3.11 -3.38
N MET A 24 2.09 4.16 -3.63
CA MET A 24 3.12 4.13 -4.66
C MET A 24 4.19 3.08 -4.38
N LEU A 25 4.65 2.97 -3.13
CA LEU A 25 5.60 1.94 -2.71
C LEU A 25 5.02 0.53 -2.85
N ASP A 26 3.76 0.34 -2.50
CA ASP A 26 3.07 -0.95 -2.59
C ASP A 26 2.94 -1.40 -4.05
N GLU A 27 2.53 -0.50 -4.96
CA GLU A 27 2.47 -0.79 -6.40
C GLU A 27 3.86 -1.10 -6.98
N PHE A 28 4.90 -0.35 -6.58
CA PHE A 28 6.27 -0.62 -6.99
C PHE A 28 6.76 -2.00 -6.52
N ALA A 29 6.50 -2.34 -5.25
CA ALA A 29 6.88 -3.63 -4.69
C ALA A 29 6.17 -4.78 -5.40
N ILE A 30 4.86 -4.65 -5.68
CA ILE A 30 4.08 -5.67 -6.41
C ILE A 30 4.64 -5.87 -7.82
N ALA A 31 5.01 -4.79 -8.52
CA ALA A 31 5.62 -4.88 -9.84
C ALA A 31 6.96 -5.63 -9.80
N ALA A 32 7.86 -5.24 -8.89
CA ALA A 32 9.16 -5.88 -8.73
C ALA A 32 9.04 -7.37 -8.35
N MET A 33 8.11 -7.71 -7.46
CA MET A 33 7.84 -9.10 -7.09
C MET A 33 7.28 -9.92 -8.27
N SER A 34 6.50 -9.30 -9.15
CA SER A 34 5.97 -9.97 -10.35
C SER A 34 7.08 -10.31 -11.34
N GLU A 35 8.05 -9.41 -11.52
CA GLU A 35 9.26 -9.67 -12.33
C GLU A 35 10.13 -10.77 -11.72
N ALA A 36 10.32 -10.75 -10.40
CA ALA A 36 11.07 -11.80 -9.70
C ALA A 36 10.40 -13.18 -9.84
N ILE A 37 9.07 -13.26 -9.75
CA ILE A 37 8.32 -14.50 -10.01
C ILE A 37 8.56 -14.99 -11.44
N ALA A 38 8.57 -14.10 -12.44
CA ALA A 38 8.81 -14.49 -13.83
C ALA A 38 10.19 -15.17 -13.98
N ALA A 39 11.23 -14.61 -13.37
CA ALA A 39 12.57 -15.21 -13.36
C ALA A 39 12.60 -16.57 -12.63
N LEU A 40 11.90 -16.69 -11.49
CA LEU A 40 11.82 -17.95 -10.74
C LEU A 40 11.03 -19.03 -11.49
N ARG A 41 9.98 -18.63 -12.22
CA ARG A 41 9.22 -19.52 -13.12
C ARG A 41 10.10 -20.07 -14.22
N GLU A 42 10.91 -19.23 -14.87
CA GLU A 42 11.88 -19.66 -15.89
C GLU A 42 12.92 -20.63 -15.32
N ALA A 43 13.29 -20.45 -14.06
CA ALA A 43 14.18 -21.36 -13.33
C ALA A 43 13.50 -22.67 -12.84
N ASN A 44 12.19 -22.85 -13.08
CA ASN A 44 11.37 -23.95 -12.55
C ASN A 44 11.46 -24.11 -11.03
N ASP A 45 11.51 -22.99 -10.29
CA ASP A 45 11.51 -23.02 -8.84
C ASP A 45 10.17 -23.57 -8.29
N PRO A 46 10.18 -24.63 -7.46
CA PRO A 46 8.95 -25.25 -6.96
C PRO A 46 8.18 -24.38 -5.96
N ALA A 47 8.78 -23.33 -5.39
CA ALA A 47 8.16 -22.43 -4.42
C ALA A 47 7.37 -21.28 -5.08
N VAL A 48 7.43 -21.13 -6.40
CA VAL A 48 6.70 -20.11 -7.16
C VAL A 48 5.20 -20.04 -6.82
N PRO A 49 4.45 -21.16 -6.75
CA PRO A 49 3.01 -21.10 -6.45
C PRO A 49 2.70 -20.49 -5.06
N ASP A 50 3.54 -20.78 -4.07
CA ASP A 50 3.38 -20.26 -2.70
C ASP A 50 3.70 -18.76 -2.63
N LEU A 51 4.73 -18.33 -3.38
CA LEU A 51 5.09 -16.92 -3.49
C LEU A 51 3.98 -16.11 -4.19
N GLU A 52 3.40 -16.64 -5.28
CA GLU A 52 2.26 -16.02 -5.96
C GLU A 52 1.00 -15.93 -5.12
N HIS A 53 0.75 -16.95 -4.29
CA HIS A 53 -0.34 -16.93 -3.34
C HIS A 53 -0.12 -15.84 -2.28
N THR A 54 1.10 -15.75 -1.74
CA THR A 54 1.48 -14.75 -0.75
C THR A 54 1.29 -13.32 -1.26
N ILE A 55 1.74 -13.03 -2.48
CA ILE A 55 1.61 -11.70 -3.10
C ILE A 55 0.16 -11.33 -3.35
N ARG A 56 -0.67 -12.28 -3.85
CA ARG A 56 -2.11 -12.05 -4.01
C ARG A 56 -2.79 -11.75 -2.68
N THR A 57 -2.44 -12.48 -1.62
CA THR A 57 -3.00 -12.25 -0.27
C THR A 57 -2.59 -10.89 0.28
N HIS A 58 -1.33 -10.48 0.08
CA HIS A 58 -0.87 -9.15 0.49
C HIS A 58 -1.66 -8.02 -0.20
N ARG A 59 -1.93 -8.18 -1.50
CA ARG A 59 -2.73 -7.23 -2.30
C ARG A 59 -4.18 -7.11 -1.83
N ILE A 60 -4.78 -8.21 -1.37
CA ILE A 60 -6.18 -8.23 -0.85
C ILE A 60 -6.25 -7.67 0.58
N GLY A 61 -5.20 -7.85 1.38
CA GLY A 61 -5.11 -7.35 2.75
C GLY A 61 -4.94 -5.82 2.86
N GLN A 62 -4.61 -5.14 1.77
CA GLN A 62 -4.56 -3.68 1.71
C GLN A 62 -5.98 -3.12 1.57
N PRO A 63 -6.54 -2.45 2.60
CA PRO A 63 -7.85 -1.84 2.47
C PRO A 63 -7.78 -0.75 1.39
N PRO A 64 -8.77 -0.68 0.47
CA PRO A 64 -8.90 0.46 -0.41
C PRO A 64 -8.93 1.74 0.43
N LEU A 65 -8.34 2.83 -0.07
CA LEU A 65 -8.29 4.17 0.56
C LEU A 65 -9.60 4.65 1.18
N LYS A 66 -10.74 4.08 0.75
CA LYS A 66 -12.08 4.34 1.28
C LYS A 66 -12.33 3.79 2.70
N TRP A 67 -11.58 2.79 3.16
CA TRP A 67 -11.81 2.10 4.42
C TRP A 67 -10.80 2.48 5.51
N SER A 68 -9.59 2.93 5.17
CA SER A 68 -8.59 3.38 6.15
C SER A 68 -9.03 4.63 6.93
N ALA A 69 -9.93 5.44 6.38
CA ALA A 69 -10.57 6.56 7.08
C ALA A 69 -11.54 6.13 8.20
N LEU A 70 -12.02 4.88 8.19
CA LEU A 70 -12.94 4.36 9.22
C LEU A 70 -12.22 3.72 10.41
N TRP A 71 -10.96 3.30 10.25
CA TRP A 71 -10.19 2.63 11.32
C TRP A 71 -9.37 3.56 12.21
N TYR A 72 -9.06 4.78 11.77
CA TYR A 72 -8.33 5.79 12.56
C TYR A 72 -9.26 6.82 13.25
N GLY A 73 -10.52 6.42 13.53
CA GLY A 73 -11.56 7.26 14.11
C GLY A 73 -12.11 6.80 15.46
N PHE A 74 -11.28 6.15 16.30
CA PHE A 74 -11.57 5.85 17.70
C PHE A 74 -10.43 6.32 18.60
#